data_AF-A0A8H5CEL5-F1
#
_entry.id   AF-A0A8H5CEL5-F1
#
_cell.length_a   1.000
_cell.length_b   1.000
_cell.length_c   1.000
_cell.angle_alpha   90.00
_cell.angle_beta   90.00
_cell.angle_gamma   90.00
#
_symmetry.space_group_name_H-M   'P 1'
#
loop_
_entity.id
_entity.type
_entity.pdbx_description
1 polymer ?
#
loop_
_entity_poly.entity_id
_entity_poly.type
_entity_poly.pdbx_seq_one_letter_code
_entity_poly.pdbx_strand_id
1 'polypeptide(L)'
;MPKVNPSTASKRANRSKASTPRKSRQPAQQAQQTREPSSSNVGDVGISYYRKGTFASNEALVDLRRRFNERNHGDQWLWDACNEHIFVAAKEGVWVRDLERWLNAALTKLPRYPRRISPPETPSPSFQALKDVLSKAPERGWGGFPHNNEENARTDDSIGYPEDHASFWSQEYFAKVYQALMDIIISHGTGPEGWGSARWLVYDQYRKWEGFSIDDDGVYDGAFDWLRGRLPNERKISLNFGLDEKDKPPPIWATYNALLPTGV
;
A
#
# COMPACT_ATOMS: atom_id res chain seq x y z
N MET A 1 0.07 34.52 40.15
CA MET A 1 0.21 33.11 40.55
C MET A 1 -1.17 32.53 40.84
N PRO A 2 -1.74 31.69 39.96
CA PRO A 2 -3.04 31.07 40.20
C PRO A 2 -2.89 29.76 40.98
N LYS A 3 -3.82 29.56 41.92
CA LYS A 3 -3.88 28.45 42.88
C LYS A 3 -4.28 27.14 42.20
N VAL A 4 -3.53 26.09 42.52
CA VAL A 4 -3.77 24.69 42.14
C VAL A 4 -4.76 24.08 43.13
N ASN A 5 -5.86 23.51 42.64
CA ASN A 5 -6.76 22.65 43.41
C ASN A 5 -6.54 21.18 43.00
N PRO A 6 -6.31 20.25 43.94
CA PRO A 6 -6.14 18.83 43.62
C PRO A 6 -7.49 18.12 43.56
N SER A 7 -7.76 17.44 42.43
CA SER A 7 -8.91 16.55 42.28
C SER A 7 -8.57 15.16 42.82
N THR A 8 -9.45 14.66 43.67
CA THR A 8 -9.37 13.41 44.43
C THR A 8 -9.56 12.16 43.56
N ALA A 9 -8.83 11.11 43.95
CA ALA A 9 -8.88 9.77 43.39
C ALA A 9 -10.17 9.02 43.76
N SER A 10 -10.74 8.29 42.79
CA SER A 10 -11.85 7.36 43.01
C SER A 10 -11.37 5.93 42.79
N LYS A 11 -11.21 5.19 43.89
CA LYS A 11 -10.96 3.74 43.92
C LYS A 11 -12.25 3.02 43.56
N ARG A 12 -12.24 2.22 42.50
CA ARG A 12 -13.29 1.22 42.24
C ARG A 12 -12.68 -0.17 42.21
N ALA A 13 -12.90 -0.89 43.31
CA ALA A 13 -12.72 -2.32 43.40
C ALA A 13 -13.93 -3.04 42.80
N ASN A 14 -13.70 -4.23 42.24
CA ASN A 14 -14.52 -5.46 42.28
C ASN A 14 -14.48 -6.21 40.95
N ARG A 15 -14.00 -7.45 40.97
CA ARG A 15 -14.81 -8.66 41.24
C ARG A 15 -14.19 -9.85 40.51
N SER A 16 -13.39 -10.62 41.24
CA SER A 16 -12.96 -11.95 40.80
C SER A 16 -14.17 -12.88 40.73
N LYS A 17 -14.41 -13.52 39.58
CA LYS A 17 -15.36 -14.63 39.43
C LYS A 17 -14.59 -15.93 39.26
N ALA A 18 -15.03 -16.92 40.04
CA ALA A 18 -14.50 -18.25 40.15
C ALA A 18 -14.62 -19.05 38.85
N SER A 19 -13.53 -19.73 38.50
CA SER A 19 -13.42 -20.71 37.42
C SER A 19 -13.81 -22.10 37.92
N THR A 20 -14.81 -22.71 37.28
CA THR A 20 -15.25 -24.09 37.48
C THR A 20 -14.37 -25.05 36.66
N PRO A 21 -14.06 -26.27 37.15
CA PRO A 21 -13.19 -27.20 36.44
C PRO A 21 -13.95 -27.94 35.33
N ARG A 22 -13.44 -27.84 34.09
CA ARG A 22 -13.99 -28.49 32.90
C ARG A 22 -13.42 -29.90 32.80
N LYS A 23 -14.32 -30.90 32.83
CA LYS A 23 -14.06 -32.34 32.67
C LYS A 23 -13.28 -32.63 31.39
N SER A 24 -12.17 -33.35 31.59
CA SER A 24 -11.35 -34.04 30.60
C SER A 24 -12.19 -35.08 29.84
N ARG A 25 -12.24 -34.97 28.51
CA ARG A 25 -12.86 -35.96 27.62
C ARG A 25 -11.79 -36.39 26.61
N GLN A 26 -11.31 -37.62 26.74
CA GLN A 26 -10.42 -38.27 25.77
C GLN A 26 -11.15 -38.41 24.43
N PRO A 27 -10.48 -38.13 23.29
CA PRO A 27 -10.93 -38.62 22.00
C PRO A 27 -10.33 -40.00 21.69
N ALA A 28 -11.22 -40.89 21.26
CA ALA A 28 -10.90 -42.18 20.69
C ALA A 28 -10.11 -42.02 19.38
N GLN A 29 -9.05 -42.82 19.23
CA GLN A 29 -8.33 -42.98 17.98
C GLN A 29 -9.20 -43.79 17.01
N GLN A 30 -9.78 -43.13 16.00
CA GLN A 30 -10.29 -43.78 14.80
C GLN A 30 -9.35 -43.46 13.64
N ALA A 31 -8.69 -44.51 13.14
CA ALA A 31 -7.90 -44.48 11.92
C ALA A 31 -8.85 -44.24 10.73
N GLN A 32 -8.77 -43.05 10.14
CA GLN A 32 -9.36 -42.75 8.84
C GLN A 32 -8.32 -42.98 7.76
N GLN A 33 -8.58 -43.95 6.89
CA GLN A 33 -7.90 -44.11 5.61
C GLN A 33 -8.17 -42.87 4.76
N THR A 34 -7.15 -42.04 4.58
CA THR A 34 -7.10 -40.97 3.59
C THR A 34 -7.07 -41.59 2.20
N ARG A 35 -8.23 -41.61 1.53
CA ARG A 35 -8.28 -41.67 0.06
C ARG A 35 -7.83 -40.31 -0.45
N GLU A 36 -6.72 -40.29 -1.18
CA GLU A 36 -6.26 -39.12 -1.93
C GLU A 36 -7.37 -38.64 -2.87
N PRO A 37 -7.81 -37.38 -2.76
CA PRO A 37 -8.68 -36.81 -3.79
C PRO A 37 -7.83 -36.63 -5.04
N SER A 38 -8.23 -37.35 -6.09
CA SER A 38 -7.72 -37.19 -7.44
C SER A 38 -7.82 -35.72 -7.81
N SER A 39 -6.66 -35.07 -7.96
CA SER A 39 -6.50 -33.71 -8.46
C SER A 39 -7.15 -33.62 -9.83
N SER A 40 -8.43 -33.24 -9.85
CA SER A 40 -9.14 -32.87 -11.05
C SER A 40 -8.52 -31.59 -11.57
N ASN A 41 -7.90 -31.66 -12.74
CA ASN A 41 -7.51 -30.55 -13.59
C ASN A 41 -8.68 -29.55 -13.69
N VAL A 42 -8.71 -28.56 -12.80
CA VAL A 42 -9.50 -27.35 -12.96
C VAL A 42 -8.85 -26.61 -14.11
N GLY A 43 -9.50 -26.68 -15.27
CA GLY A 43 -8.96 -26.24 -16.54
C GLY A 43 -8.47 -24.80 -16.50
N ASP A 44 -7.28 -24.62 -17.06
CA ASP A 44 -6.58 -23.37 -17.39
C ASP A 44 -7.31 -22.56 -18.50
N VAL A 45 -8.64 -22.61 -18.53
CA VAL A 45 -9.48 -22.14 -19.65
C VAL A 45 -9.99 -20.71 -19.44
N GLY A 46 -9.82 -20.11 -18.25
CA GLY A 46 -10.44 -18.82 -17.91
C GLY A 46 -9.58 -17.56 -18.05
N ILE A 47 -8.24 -17.67 -18.04
CA ILE A 47 -7.36 -16.49 -17.83
C ILE A 47 -6.82 -15.91 -19.15
N SER A 48 -6.71 -16.75 -20.19
CA SER A 48 -6.20 -16.37 -21.53
C SER A 48 -7.03 -15.29 -22.25
N TYR A 49 -8.32 -15.14 -21.90
CA TYR A 49 -9.25 -14.23 -22.59
C TYR A 49 -9.08 -12.74 -22.23
N TYR A 50 -8.29 -12.38 -21.22
CA TYR A 50 -8.16 -11.00 -20.75
C TYR A 50 -6.85 -10.34 -21.20
N ARG A 51 -6.48 -10.55 -22.46
CA ARG A 51 -5.40 -9.80 -23.12
C ARG A 51 -5.82 -8.33 -23.23
N LYS A 52 -4.86 -7.39 -23.20
CA LYS A 52 -5.02 -5.90 -23.30
C LYS A 52 -5.99 -5.34 -24.37
N GLY A 53 -6.60 -6.16 -25.23
CA GLY A 53 -7.57 -5.77 -26.26
C GLY A 53 -9.04 -6.15 -26.00
N THR A 54 -9.35 -7.06 -25.08
CA THR A 54 -10.73 -7.58 -24.91
C THR A 54 -11.71 -6.57 -24.32
N PHE A 55 -11.20 -5.49 -23.72
CA PHE A 55 -12.01 -4.42 -23.14
C PHE A 55 -12.48 -3.36 -24.15
N ALA A 56 -11.91 -3.36 -25.36
CA ALA A 56 -12.20 -2.33 -26.36
C ALA A 56 -13.62 -2.41 -26.95
N SER A 57 -14.31 -3.55 -26.80
CA SER A 57 -15.65 -3.78 -27.36
C SER A 57 -16.80 -3.56 -26.36
N ASN A 58 -16.52 -3.28 -25.09
CA ASN A 58 -17.56 -3.00 -24.10
C ASN A 58 -17.71 -1.48 -23.91
N GLU A 59 -18.84 -0.92 -24.36
CA GLU A 59 -19.12 0.52 -24.30
C GLU A 59 -19.00 1.09 -22.87
N ALA A 60 -19.44 0.35 -21.85
CA ALA A 60 -19.35 0.79 -20.45
C ALA A 60 -17.89 0.91 -19.99
N LEU A 61 -17.02 -0.03 -20.38
CA LEU A 61 -15.58 0.04 -20.05
C LEU A 61 -14.85 1.12 -20.84
N VAL A 62 -15.26 1.37 -22.09
CA VAL A 62 -14.76 2.49 -22.89
C VAL A 62 -15.11 3.82 -22.23
N ASP A 63 -16.35 3.99 -21.76
CA ASP A 63 -16.77 5.18 -21.02
C ASP A 63 -16.00 5.35 -19.70
N LEU A 64 -15.83 4.27 -18.92
CA LEU A 64 -15.05 4.30 -17.69
C LEU A 64 -13.61 4.75 -17.95
N ARG A 65 -12.94 4.16 -18.96
CA ARG A 65 -11.57 4.56 -19.34
C ARG A 65 -11.50 6.04 -19.69
N ARG A 66 -12.46 6.55 -20.47
CA ARG A 66 -12.54 7.98 -20.81
C ARG A 66 -12.64 8.83 -19.53
N ARG A 67 -13.52 8.47 -18.60
CA ARG A 67 -13.70 9.18 -17.31
C ARG A 67 -12.44 9.13 -16.43
N PHE A 68 -11.71 8.02 -16.42
CA PHE A 68 -10.42 7.91 -15.75
C PHE A 68 -9.39 8.88 -16.34
N ASN A 69 -9.29 8.93 -17.67
CA ASN A 69 -8.36 9.82 -18.36
C ASN A 69 -8.73 11.29 -18.10
N GLU A 70 -10.01 11.66 -18.24
CA GLU A 70 -10.50 13.02 -17.96
C GLU A 70 -10.18 13.46 -16.52
N ARG A 71 -10.33 12.55 -15.55
CA ARG A 71 -10.02 12.81 -14.14
C ARG A 71 -8.52 12.98 -13.86
N ASN A 72 -7.66 12.37 -14.67
CA ASN A 72 -6.20 12.36 -14.47
C ASN A 72 -5.44 13.09 -15.58
N HIS A 73 -5.95 14.24 -16.01
CA HIS A 73 -5.25 15.14 -16.94
C HIS A 73 -4.95 14.50 -18.31
N GLY A 74 -5.78 13.55 -18.73
CA GLY A 74 -5.63 12.80 -19.99
C GLY A 74 -4.67 11.60 -19.90
N ASP A 75 -4.06 11.34 -18.75
CA ASP A 75 -3.10 10.26 -18.59
C ASP A 75 -3.79 8.91 -18.31
N GLN A 76 -3.30 7.85 -18.94
CA GLN A 76 -3.88 6.51 -18.90
C GLN A 76 -3.38 5.67 -17.72
N TRP A 77 -2.35 6.14 -17.01
CA TRP A 77 -1.68 5.31 -16.00
C TRP A 77 -2.63 4.81 -14.90
N LEU A 78 -3.62 5.60 -14.48
CA LEU A 78 -4.52 5.19 -13.40
C LEU A 78 -5.44 4.06 -13.86
N TRP A 79 -5.95 4.18 -15.10
CA TRP A 79 -6.70 3.11 -15.73
C TRP A 79 -5.88 1.82 -15.81
N ASP A 80 -4.64 1.92 -16.30
CA ASP A 80 -3.75 0.77 -16.44
C ASP A 80 -3.45 0.12 -15.08
N ALA A 81 -3.16 0.93 -14.06
CA ALA A 81 -2.87 0.45 -12.72
C ALA A 81 -4.09 -0.22 -12.05
N CYS A 82 -5.27 0.39 -12.13
CA CYS A 82 -6.49 -0.24 -11.60
C CYS A 82 -6.80 -1.57 -12.31
N ASN A 83 -6.66 -1.63 -13.64
CA ASN A 83 -6.91 -2.88 -14.37
C ASN A 83 -5.88 -3.96 -14.05
N GLU A 84 -4.61 -3.60 -13.92
CA GLU A 84 -3.55 -4.53 -13.50
C GLU A 84 -3.89 -5.18 -12.15
N HIS A 85 -4.27 -4.37 -11.16
CA HIS A 85 -4.61 -4.87 -9.82
C HIS A 85 -5.93 -5.66 -9.77
N ILE A 86 -6.99 -5.20 -10.45
CA ILE A 86 -8.24 -5.97 -10.52
C ILE A 86 -8.00 -7.32 -11.20
N PHE A 87 -7.10 -7.38 -12.18
CA PHE A 87 -6.74 -8.63 -12.83
C PHE A 87 -6.00 -9.59 -11.89
N VAL A 88 -5.12 -9.08 -11.02
CA VAL A 88 -4.48 -9.89 -9.97
C VAL A 88 -5.53 -10.43 -9.00
N ALA A 89 -6.42 -9.57 -8.49
CA ALA A 89 -7.52 -9.99 -7.61
C ALA A 89 -8.43 -11.04 -8.29
N ALA A 90 -8.67 -10.90 -9.60
CA ALA A 90 -9.47 -11.85 -10.34
C ALA A 90 -8.83 -13.24 -10.43
N LYS A 91 -7.49 -13.32 -10.50
CA LYS A 91 -6.77 -14.61 -10.43
C LYS A 91 -6.93 -15.28 -9.06
N GLU A 92 -7.12 -14.50 -8.01
CA GLU A 92 -7.34 -14.97 -6.64
C GLU A 92 -8.81 -15.37 -6.38
N GLY A 93 -9.66 -15.38 -7.41
CA GLY A 93 -11.05 -15.83 -7.33
C GLY A 93 -12.07 -14.70 -7.17
N VAL A 94 -11.64 -13.43 -7.24
CA VAL A 94 -12.58 -12.30 -7.33
C VAL A 94 -13.26 -12.33 -8.70
N TRP A 95 -14.60 -12.32 -8.72
CA TRP A 95 -15.35 -12.47 -9.95
C TRP A 95 -15.16 -11.24 -10.85
N VAL A 96 -14.60 -11.45 -12.05
CA VAL A 96 -14.46 -10.44 -13.11
C VAL A 96 -15.79 -9.77 -13.48
N ARG A 97 -16.92 -10.42 -13.16
CA ARG A 97 -18.27 -9.87 -13.35
C ARG A 97 -18.48 -8.55 -12.59
N ASP A 98 -17.70 -8.29 -11.54
CA ASP A 98 -17.74 -7.04 -10.77
C ASP A 98 -16.71 -6.00 -11.24
N LEU A 99 -15.99 -6.23 -12.35
CA LEU A 99 -14.97 -5.30 -12.86
C LEU A 99 -15.51 -3.87 -13.02
N GLU A 100 -16.68 -3.72 -13.61
CA GLU A 100 -17.33 -2.41 -13.78
C GLU A 100 -17.64 -1.76 -12.43
N ARG A 101 -18.12 -2.54 -11.46
CA ARG A 101 -18.39 -2.07 -10.08
C ARG A 101 -17.11 -1.58 -9.41
N TRP A 102 -16.01 -2.33 -9.52
CA TRP A 102 -14.73 -1.95 -8.92
C TRP A 102 -14.11 -0.72 -9.58
N LEU A 103 -14.16 -0.63 -10.90
CA LEU A 103 -13.68 0.55 -11.62
C LEU A 103 -14.52 1.81 -11.30
N ASN A 104 -15.84 1.67 -11.14
CA ASN A 104 -16.69 2.76 -10.65
C ASN A 104 -16.38 3.16 -9.20
N ALA A 105 -16.12 2.17 -8.33
CA ALA A 105 -15.71 2.41 -6.96
C ALA A 105 -14.37 3.17 -6.93
N ALA A 106 -13.39 2.74 -7.73
CA ALA A 106 -12.11 3.44 -7.90
C ALA A 106 -12.31 4.88 -8.39
N LEU A 107 -13.14 5.12 -9.42
CA LEU A 107 -13.49 6.46 -9.88
C LEU A 107 -14.19 7.33 -8.84
N THR A 108 -14.76 6.75 -7.79
CA THR A 108 -15.46 7.49 -6.74
C THR A 108 -14.57 7.72 -5.53
N LYS A 109 -13.83 6.69 -5.12
CA LYS A 109 -13.10 6.62 -3.84
C LYS A 109 -11.66 7.10 -3.96
N LEU A 110 -10.99 6.81 -5.07
CA LEU A 110 -9.61 7.24 -5.23
C LEU A 110 -9.55 8.77 -5.26
N PRO A 111 -8.45 9.37 -4.79
CA PRO A 111 -8.27 10.81 -4.78
C PRO A 111 -8.05 11.36 -6.19
N ARG A 112 -8.01 12.69 -6.33
CA ARG A 112 -7.49 13.30 -7.56
C ARG A 112 -5.97 13.31 -7.48
N TYR A 113 -5.34 12.72 -8.47
CA TYR A 113 -3.89 12.66 -8.54
C TYR A 113 -3.32 13.95 -9.12
N PRO A 114 -2.13 14.37 -8.66
CA PRO A 114 -1.43 15.47 -9.32
C PRO A 114 -1.10 15.10 -10.77
N ARG A 115 -0.77 16.09 -11.59
CA ARG A 115 -0.27 15.80 -12.93
C ARG A 115 1.01 14.97 -12.83
N ARG A 116 1.11 13.93 -13.67
CA ARG A 116 2.33 13.14 -13.80
C ARG A 116 3.41 13.97 -14.50
N ILE A 117 4.59 14.02 -13.91
CA ILE A 117 5.73 14.78 -14.42
C ILE A 117 6.87 13.78 -14.60
N SER A 118 7.29 13.58 -15.84
CA SER A 118 8.43 12.71 -16.14
C SER A 118 9.71 13.33 -15.58
N PRO A 119 10.65 12.52 -15.06
CA PRO A 119 11.98 13.01 -14.72
C PRO A 119 12.70 13.55 -15.96
N PRO A 120 13.73 14.38 -15.80
CA PRO A 120 14.59 14.83 -16.91
C PRO A 120 15.13 13.64 -17.72
N GLU A 121 15.19 13.78 -19.04
CA GLU A 121 15.71 12.74 -19.94
C GLU A 121 17.14 12.32 -19.59
N THR A 122 17.97 13.32 -19.27
CA THR A 122 19.31 13.11 -18.71
C THR A 122 19.25 13.32 -17.19
N PRO A 123 19.25 12.26 -16.38
CA PRO A 123 19.14 12.40 -14.93
C PRO A 123 20.39 13.09 -14.36
N SER A 124 20.19 14.06 -13.48
CA SER A 124 21.26 14.65 -12.68
C SER A 124 21.83 13.62 -11.68
N PRO A 125 23.00 13.87 -11.07
CA PRO A 125 23.56 12.97 -10.05
C PRO A 125 22.59 12.65 -8.91
N SER A 126 21.78 13.62 -8.44
CA SER A 126 20.80 13.39 -7.36
C SER A 126 19.63 12.51 -7.81
N PHE A 127 19.16 12.66 -9.06
CA PHE A 127 18.15 11.75 -9.62
C PHE A 127 18.70 10.35 -9.86
N GLN A 128 19.95 10.22 -10.30
CA GLN A 128 20.59 8.91 -10.44
C GLN A 128 20.74 8.23 -9.09
N ALA A 129 21.16 8.95 -8.05
CA ALA A 129 21.24 8.43 -6.69
C ALA A 129 19.88 7.94 -6.17
N LEU A 130 18.79 8.68 -6.43
CA LEU A 130 17.44 8.20 -6.10
C LEU A 130 17.10 6.90 -6.84
N LYS A 131 17.37 6.82 -8.15
CA LYS A 131 17.14 5.59 -8.94
C LYS A 131 17.95 4.41 -8.39
N ASP A 132 19.19 4.64 -7.97
CA ASP A 132 20.07 3.61 -7.39
C ASP A 132 19.60 3.15 -6.00
N VAL A 133 18.94 4.02 -5.22
CA VAL A 133 18.26 3.63 -3.98
C VAL A 133 17.01 2.82 -4.32
N LEU A 134 16.17 3.28 -5.25
CA LEU A 134 14.92 2.65 -5.64
C LEU A 134 15.10 1.28 -6.31
N SER A 135 16.23 1.04 -6.99
CA SER A 135 16.56 -0.27 -7.56
C SER A 135 16.83 -1.34 -6.49
N LYS A 136 17.05 -0.93 -5.24
CA LYS A 136 17.24 -1.81 -4.07
C LYS A 136 15.97 -1.94 -3.22
N ALA A 137 14.83 -1.45 -3.71
CA ALA A 137 13.57 -1.62 -3.02
C ALA A 137 13.26 -3.11 -2.86
N PRO A 138 12.69 -3.53 -1.72
CA PRO A 138 12.23 -4.90 -1.59
C PRO A 138 11.09 -5.17 -2.56
N GLU A 139 11.00 -6.41 -3.04
CA GLU A 139 9.94 -6.84 -3.96
C GLU A 139 8.98 -7.79 -3.25
N ARG A 140 7.68 -7.50 -3.37
CA ARG A 140 6.63 -8.29 -2.73
C ARG A 140 6.48 -9.60 -3.46
N GLY A 141 6.76 -10.68 -2.76
CA GLY A 141 6.60 -12.06 -3.22
C GLY A 141 5.21 -12.60 -2.95
N TRP A 142 5.06 -13.89 -3.22
CA TRP A 142 3.82 -14.62 -2.95
C TRP A 142 3.48 -14.59 -1.45
N GLY A 143 2.19 -14.39 -1.13
CA GLY A 143 1.75 -14.28 0.26
C GLY A 143 2.17 -12.99 0.96
N GLY A 144 2.72 -12.01 0.24
CA GLY A 144 3.11 -10.71 0.80
C GLY A 144 4.51 -10.64 1.39
N PHE A 145 5.25 -11.75 1.44
CA PHE A 145 6.62 -11.78 1.95
C PHE A 145 7.61 -11.17 0.95
N PRO A 146 8.66 -10.46 1.40
CA PRO A 146 9.73 -10.04 0.51
C PRO A 146 10.46 -11.27 -0.07
N HIS A 147 10.94 -11.17 -1.31
CA HIS A 147 11.75 -12.23 -1.94
C HIS A 147 13.00 -11.72 -2.68
N ASN A 148 13.16 -10.39 -2.76
CA ASN A 148 14.35 -9.71 -3.26
C ASN A 148 14.60 -8.48 -2.37
N ASN A 149 15.87 -8.15 -2.12
CA ASN A 149 16.30 -7.06 -1.23
C ASN A 149 15.61 -7.11 0.14
N GLU A 150 15.49 -8.30 0.73
CA GLU A 150 14.76 -8.55 1.98
C GLU A 150 15.31 -7.73 3.15
N GLU A 151 16.60 -7.37 3.14
CA GLU A 151 17.23 -6.51 4.15
C GLU A 151 16.69 -5.07 4.16
N ASN A 152 16.01 -4.66 3.08
CA ASN A 152 15.32 -3.38 2.97
C ASN A 152 13.82 -3.50 3.27
N ALA A 153 13.35 -4.67 3.72
CA ALA A 153 12.00 -4.91 4.20
C ALA A 153 11.96 -5.05 5.72
N ARG A 154 10.79 -4.76 6.30
CA ARG A 154 10.40 -5.10 7.66
C ARG A 154 9.20 -6.01 7.58
N THR A 155 9.13 -7.03 8.43
CA THR A 155 7.94 -7.87 8.58
C THR A 155 7.42 -7.71 10.00
N ASP A 156 6.14 -7.34 10.11
CA ASP A 156 5.42 -7.22 11.36
C ASP A 156 4.48 -8.42 11.52
N ASP A 157 4.49 -9.04 12.70
CA ASP A 157 3.52 -10.07 13.06
C ASP A 157 2.12 -9.46 13.12
N SER A 158 1.16 -10.02 12.38
CA SER A 158 -0.23 -9.57 12.47
C SER A 158 -0.81 -9.87 13.85
N ILE A 159 -1.50 -8.88 14.43
CA ILE A 159 -2.14 -8.99 15.74
C ILE A 159 -3.36 -9.93 15.70
N GLY A 160 -3.85 -10.33 14.51
CA GLY A 160 -5.12 -11.04 14.34
C GLY A 160 -5.03 -12.53 14.01
N TYR A 161 -4.02 -12.94 13.24
CA TYR A 161 -3.88 -14.32 12.77
C TYR A 161 -2.41 -14.72 12.77
N PRO A 162 -2.05 -15.89 13.35
CA PRO A 162 -0.66 -16.31 13.53
C PRO A 162 0.10 -16.59 12.22
N GLU A 163 -0.57 -16.55 11.07
CA GLU A 163 0.00 -16.76 9.75
C GLU A 163 -0.03 -15.50 8.88
N ASP A 164 -0.71 -14.44 9.33
CA ASP A 164 -0.74 -13.18 8.60
C ASP A 164 0.49 -12.36 9.00
N HIS A 165 1.30 -12.01 8.02
CA HIS A 165 2.42 -11.10 8.21
C HIS A 165 2.22 -9.88 7.31
N ALA A 166 2.41 -8.70 7.88
CA ALA A 166 2.42 -7.47 7.11
C ALA A 166 3.86 -7.06 6.86
N SER A 167 4.28 -7.05 5.61
CA SER A 167 5.63 -6.61 5.24
C SER A 167 5.60 -5.19 4.66
N PHE A 168 6.58 -4.38 5.06
CA PHE A 168 6.77 -2.99 4.64
C PHE A 168 8.21 -2.74 4.22
N TRP A 169 8.49 -1.59 3.62
CA TRP A 169 9.86 -1.09 3.54
C TRP A 169 10.39 -0.83 4.95
N SER A 170 11.65 -1.18 5.21
CA SER A 170 12.27 -0.95 6.52
C SER A 170 12.44 0.56 6.80
N GLN A 171 12.52 0.94 8.07
CA GLN A 171 12.74 2.35 8.44
C GLN A 171 14.06 2.88 7.86
N GLU A 172 15.09 2.03 7.85
CA GLU A 172 16.40 2.32 7.29
C GLU A 172 16.31 2.56 5.79
N TYR A 173 15.49 1.77 5.09
CA TYR A 173 15.28 1.97 3.66
C TYR A 173 14.49 3.24 3.37
N PHE A 174 13.41 3.50 4.12
CA PHE A 174 12.70 4.79 4.05
C PHE A 174 13.64 5.97 4.29
N ALA A 175 14.57 5.87 5.26
CA ALA A 175 15.53 6.94 5.52
C ALA A 175 16.45 7.21 4.32
N LYS A 176 16.92 6.16 3.63
CA LYS A 176 17.70 6.30 2.38
C LYS A 176 16.89 7.00 1.29
N VAL A 177 15.62 6.63 1.11
CA VAL A 177 14.72 7.24 0.12
C VAL A 177 14.48 8.72 0.47
N TYR A 178 14.19 9.04 1.72
CA TYR A 178 14.00 10.43 2.15
C TYR A 178 15.25 11.27 1.95
N GLN A 179 16.44 10.74 2.27
CA GLN A 179 17.69 11.45 2.02
C GLN A 179 17.86 11.77 0.53
N ALA A 180 17.68 10.79 -0.36
CA ALA A 180 17.80 11.00 -1.80
C ALA A 180 16.79 12.03 -2.33
N LEU A 181 15.55 12.02 -1.81
CA LEU A 181 14.54 13.03 -2.14
C LEU A 181 14.92 14.43 -1.64
N MET A 182 15.47 14.54 -0.43
CA MET A 182 15.97 15.80 0.12
C MET A 182 17.09 16.36 -0.76
N ASP A 183 18.03 15.54 -1.22
CA ASP A 183 19.12 15.96 -2.10
C ASP A 183 18.60 16.51 -3.44
N ILE A 184 17.54 15.89 -3.98
CA ILE A 184 16.83 16.41 -5.16
C ILE A 184 16.14 17.75 -4.86
N ILE A 185 15.45 17.87 -3.72
CA ILE A 185 14.79 19.13 -3.34
C ILE A 185 15.81 20.26 -3.18
N ILE A 186 16.96 19.99 -2.58
CA ILE A 186 18.04 20.97 -2.40
C ILE A 186 18.61 21.39 -3.75
N SER A 187 18.79 20.45 -4.69
CA SER A 187 19.44 20.71 -5.97
C SER A 187 18.50 21.29 -7.05
N HIS A 188 17.23 20.90 -7.03
CA HIS A 188 16.26 21.17 -8.11
C HIS A 188 14.94 21.80 -7.61
N GLY A 189 14.79 22.02 -6.31
CA GLY A 189 13.59 22.60 -5.71
C GLY A 189 12.40 21.64 -5.62
N THR A 190 11.25 22.19 -5.27
CA THR A 190 9.99 21.42 -5.10
C THR A 190 9.09 21.40 -6.35
N GLY A 191 9.51 22.10 -7.41
CA GLY A 191 8.76 22.23 -8.66
C GLY A 191 8.77 20.97 -9.54
N PRO A 192 8.28 21.08 -10.79
CA PRO A 192 8.23 19.98 -11.75
C PRO A 192 9.57 19.26 -11.97
N GLU A 193 10.67 20.00 -12.07
CA GLU A 193 12.00 19.47 -12.37
C GLU A 193 12.70 18.84 -11.15
N GLY A 194 12.20 19.07 -9.94
CA GLY A 194 12.73 18.51 -8.70
C GLY A 194 11.76 17.52 -8.06
N TRP A 195 11.27 17.84 -6.86
CA TRP A 195 10.36 16.95 -6.12
C TRP A 195 9.13 16.51 -6.91
N GLY A 196 8.56 17.39 -7.75
CA GLY A 196 7.33 17.13 -8.50
C GLY A 196 7.41 15.91 -9.42
N SER A 197 8.58 15.64 -10.03
CA SER A 197 8.85 14.43 -10.81
C SER A 197 9.44 13.31 -9.96
N ALA A 198 10.31 13.63 -8.99
CA ALA A 198 10.93 12.61 -8.13
C ALA A 198 9.92 11.80 -7.31
N ARG A 199 8.85 12.43 -6.81
CA ARG A 199 7.79 11.72 -6.07
C ARG A 199 7.08 10.66 -6.90
N TRP A 200 7.00 10.83 -8.22
CA TRP A 200 6.41 9.83 -9.11
C TRP A 200 7.31 8.61 -9.26
N LEU A 201 8.64 8.77 -9.26
CA LEU A 201 9.58 7.65 -9.25
C LEU A 201 9.39 6.80 -7.99
N VAL A 202 9.25 7.44 -6.83
CA VAL A 202 9.03 6.73 -5.56
C VAL A 202 7.66 6.08 -5.54
N TYR A 203 6.61 6.76 -5.99
CA TYR A 203 5.27 6.19 -6.14
C TYR A 203 5.28 4.93 -7.03
N ASP A 204 5.91 5.01 -8.20
CA ASP A 204 5.98 3.90 -9.16
C ASP A 204 6.75 2.69 -8.60
N GLN A 205 7.73 2.91 -7.74
CA GLN A 205 8.45 1.83 -7.08
C GLN A 205 7.67 1.29 -5.87
N TYR A 206 7.10 2.16 -5.05
CA TYR A 206 6.35 1.77 -3.85
C TYR A 206 5.05 1.06 -4.19
N ARG A 207 4.34 1.43 -5.28
CA ARG A 207 3.11 0.75 -5.70
C ARG A 207 3.31 -0.73 -6.05
N LYS A 208 4.53 -1.13 -6.43
CA LYS A 208 4.86 -2.55 -6.67
C LYS A 208 4.85 -3.35 -5.38
N TRP A 209 5.02 -2.67 -4.26
CA TRP A 209 4.97 -3.22 -2.91
C TRP A 209 3.57 -3.07 -2.32
N GLU A 210 3.09 -1.84 -2.17
CA GLU A 210 1.79 -1.48 -1.63
C GLU A 210 1.10 -0.51 -2.61
N GLY A 211 0.39 -1.11 -3.57
CA GLY A 211 -0.29 -0.40 -4.65
C GLY A 211 -1.79 -0.28 -4.43
N PHE A 212 -2.56 -0.63 -5.47
CA PHE A 212 -4.01 -0.66 -5.35
C PHE A 212 -4.46 -1.93 -4.65
N SER A 213 -5.37 -1.75 -3.70
CA SER A 213 -6.05 -2.84 -3.01
C SER A 213 -7.55 -2.63 -3.05
N ILE A 214 -8.27 -3.75 -3.00
CA ILE A 214 -9.71 -3.82 -3.18
C ILE A 214 -10.26 -4.68 -2.05
N ASP A 215 -11.21 -4.14 -1.29
CA ASP A 215 -12.00 -4.87 -0.30
C ASP A 215 -13.47 -4.45 -0.36
N ASP A 216 -14.22 -4.86 0.66
CA ASP A 216 -15.63 -4.52 0.84
C ASP A 216 -15.90 -3.01 1.00
N ASP A 217 -14.94 -2.23 1.51
CA ASP A 217 -15.01 -0.78 1.71
C ASP A 217 -14.64 0.03 0.45
N GLY A 218 -13.96 -0.61 -0.52
CA GLY A 218 -13.79 -0.09 -1.87
C GLY A 218 -12.39 -0.30 -2.45
N VAL A 219 -11.89 0.74 -3.12
CA VAL A 219 -10.57 0.74 -3.75
C VAL A 219 -9.72 1.85 -3.13
N TYR A 220 -8.50 1.50 -2.75
CA TYR A 220 -7.55 2.40 -2.12
C TYR A 220 -6.16 2.22 -2.74
N ASP A 221 -5.33 3.23 -2.59
CA ASP A 221 -3.99 3.30 -3.16
C ASP A 221 -3.01 3.61 -2.03
N GLY A 222 -2.31 2.57 -1.57
CA GLY A 222 -1.37 2.69 -0.46
C GLY A 222 -0.14 3.53 -0.79
N ALA A 223 0.14 3.77 -2.07
CA ALA A 223 1.24 4.61 -2.52
C ALA A 223 0.87 6.09 -2.61
N PHE A 224 -0.43 6.45 -2.53
CA PHE A 224 -0.89 7.82 -2.80
C PHE A 224 -0.24 8.89 -1.91
N ASP A 225 0.09 8.56 -0.67
CA ASP A 225 0.70 9.50 0.26
C ASP A 225 2.03 10.08 -0.24
N TRP A 226 2.78 9.35 -1.07
CA TRP A 226 3.98 9.88 -1.73
C TRP A 226 3.69 11.07 -2.65
N LEU A 227 2.46 11.20 -3.12
CA LEU A 227 2.04 12.25 -4.05
C LEU A 227 1.47 13.48 -3.35
N ARG A 228 1.11 13.41 -2.06
CA ARG A 228 0.37 14.48 -1.35
C ARG A 228 1.21 15.70 -0.96
N GLY A 229 2.52 15.60 -0.93
CA GLY A 229 3.38 16.71 -0.48
C GLY A 229 3.49 16.78 1.04
N ARG A 230 3.52 17.99 1.61
CA ARG A 230 3.65 18.15 3.06
C ARG A 230 2.42 17.58 3.76
N LEU A 231 2.65 16.73 4.75
CA LEU A 231 1.60 16.16 5.62
C LEU A 231 1.74 16.79 7.01
N PRO A 232 1.12 17.96 7.26
CA PRO A 232 1.19 18.61 8.57
C PRO A 232 0.36 17.81 9.58
N ASN A 233 0.93 17.54 10.76
CA ASN A 233 0.25 16.93 11.91
C ASN A 233 -0.22 15.48 11.74
N GLU A 234 0.07 14.82 10.63
CA GLU A 234 -0.15 13.39 10.49
C GLU A 234 0.99 12.64 11.20
N ARG A 235 0.75 12.20 12.44
CA ARG A 235 1.59 11.17 13.09
C ARG A 235 1.53 9.84 12.34
N LYS A 236 0.52 9.68 11.48
CA LYS A 236 0.25 8.55 10.61
C LYS A 236 0.34 9.05 9.17
N ILE A 237 1.54 9.09 8.60
CA ILE A 237 1.58 8.87 7.15
C ILE A 237 1.00 7.46 6.99
N SER A 238 0.05 7.25 6.09
CA SER A 238 -0.50 5.91 5.82
C SER A 238 0.49 5.00 5.08
N LEU A 239 1.80 5.23 5.25
CA LEU A 239 2.85 4.26 4.92
C LEU A 239 2.90 3.10 5.94
N ASN A 240 1.79 2.89 6.67
CA ASN A 240 1.59 1.84 7.68
C ASN A 240 2.61 1.84 8.82
N PHE A 241 2.98 3.04 9.22
CA PHE A 241 3.51 3.36 10.53
C PHE A 241 2.35 3.26 11.54
N GLY A 242 2.09 2.04 12.06
CA GLY A 242 1.22 1.75 13.21
C GLY A 242 1.52 2.52 14.52
N LEU A 243 1.14 1.95 15.67
CA LEU A 243 1.26 2.63 16.98
C LEU A 243 2.51 2.24 17.78
N ASP A 244 3.24 1.21 17.36
CA ASP A 244 4.43 0.76 18.06
C ASP A 244 5.61 1.71 17.82
N GLU A 245 6.67 1.61 18.61
CA GLU A 245 7.84 2.46 18.42
C GLU A 245 8.56 2.19 17.09
N LYS A 246 8.52 0.93 16.65
CA LYS A 246 8.92 0.50 15.29
C LYS A 246 8.05 1.13 14.20
N ASP A 247 6.92 1.72 14.56
CA ASP A 247 6.02 2.35 13.63
C ASP A 247 6.15 3.88 13.59
N LYS A 248 7.17 4.47 14.20
CA LYS A 248 7.42 5.90 14.00
C LYS A 248 8.12 6.09 12.65
N PRO A 249 7.79 7.16 11.88
CA PRO A 249 8.60 7.49 10.72
C PRO A 249 10.05 7.76 11.16
N PRO A 250 11.05 7.45 10.33
CA PRO A 250 12.46 7.66 10.69
C PRO A 250 12.71 9.15 11.00
N PRO A 251 13.66 9.51 11.88
CA PRO A 251 13.87 10.91 12.31
C PRO A 251 14.06 11.91 11.15
N ILE A 252 14.67 11.46 10.04
CA ILE A 252 14.86 12.27 8.82
C ILE A 252 13.55 12.71 8.17
N TRP A 253 12.45 11.99 8.40
CA TRP A 253 11.15 12.30 7.82
C TRP A 253 10.68 13.71 8.16
N ALA A 254 10.86 14.14 9.42
CA ALA A 254 10.43 15.47 9.84
C ALA A 254 11.17 16.57 9.05
N THR A 255 12.47 16.38 8.80
CA THR A 255 13.28 17.28 7.97
C THR A 255 12.82 17.26 6.53
N TYR A 256 12.61 16.08 5.94
CA TYR A 256 12.06 15.95 4.58
C TYR A 256 10.71 16.65 4.44
N ASN A 257 9.76 16.39 5.34
CA ASN A 257 8.42 16.97 5.33
C ASN A 257 8.45 18.51 5.46
N ALA A 258 9.40 19.05 6.22
CA ALA A 258 9.61 20.49 6.36
C ALA A 258 10.10 21.17 5.07
N LEU A 259 10.69 20.43 4.12
CA LEU A 259 11.11 20.95 2.81
C LEU A 259 9.97 20.94 1.77
N LEU A 260 8.91 20.18 2.00
CA LEU A 260 7.81 20.05 1.05
C LEU A 260 6.90 21.28 1.04
N PRO A 261 6.25 21.61 -0.09
CA PRO A 261 5.30 22.72 -0.15
C PRO A 261 4.11 22.48 0.76
N THR A 262 3.65 23.52 1.47
CA THR A 262 2.40 23.50 2.24
C THR A 262 1.20 23.58 1.31
N GLY A 263 0.46 22.48 1.16
CA GLY A 263 -0.81 22.46 0.44
C GLY A 263 -0.67 22.50 -1.08
N VAL A 264 -1.07 21.41 -1.73
CA VAL A 264 -1.51 21.39 -3.14
C VAL A 264 -3.01 21.13 -3.13
#